data_AF-A0A0M8MH21-F1
#
_entry.id   AF-A0A0M8MH21-F1
#
_cell.length_a   1.000
_cell.length_b   1.000
_cell.length_c   1.000
_cell.angle_alpha   90.00
_cell.angle_beta   90.00
_cell.angle_gamma   90.00
#
_symmetry.space_group_name_H-M   'P 1'
#
loop_
_entity.id
_entity.type
_entity.pdbx_description
1 polymer ?
#
loop_
_entity_poly.entity_id
_entity_poly.type
_entity_poly.pdbx_seq_one_letter_code
_entity_poly.pdbx_strand_id
1 'polypeptide(L)'
;MDDDSQSTVDWNGIIRGMIARATESAPTEPGVYRMPCGECVVDFFITAEGNEHWLVAGDDRSYTRETVAIARHGDHPWERLYTLADAAREMARLAVANRGDIGRVLEELVESIDDREVERVVRERDEL
;
A
#
# COMPACT_ATOMS: atom_id res chain seq x y z
N MET A 1 -12.20 -17.78 -49.74
CA MET A 1 -12.85 -17.83 -48.43
C MET A 1 -11.71 -18.07 -47.46
N ASP A 2 -11.16 -16.99 -46.93
CA ASP A 2 -10.09 -17.04 -45.95
C ASP A 2 -10.68 -16.50 -44.66
N ASP A 3 -10.78 -17.40 -43.70
CA ASP A 3 -11.38 -17.21 -42.38
C ASP A 3 -10.38 -16.46 -41.50
N ASP A 4 -10.44 -15.12 -41.56
CA ASP A 4 -9.63 -14.23 -40.71
C ASP A 4 -10.36 -13.97 -39.37
N SER A 5 -10.78 -15.06 -38.73
CA SER A 5 -11.36 -15.04 -37.37
C SER A 5 -10.25 -14.84 -36.34
N GLN A 6 -9.55 -13.70 -36.41
CA GLN A 6 -8.84 -13.18 -35.24
C GLN A 6 -9.91 -12.82 -34.21
N SER A 7 -10.01 -13.63 -33.16
CA SER A 7 -10.77 -13.26 -31.97
C SER A 7 -10.24 -11.91 -31.49
N THR A 8 -11.00 -10.86 -31.72
CA THR A 8 -10.68 -9.54 -31.21
C THR A 8 -10.84 -9.61 -29.70
N VAL A 9 -9.71 -9.73 -29.00
CA VAL A 9 -9.66 -9.74 -27.55
C VAL A 9 -10.40 -8.49 -27.06
N ASP A 10 -11.46 -8.69 -26.25
CA ASP A 10 -12.21 -7.59 -25.66
C ASP A 10 -11.41 -6.97 -24.53
N TRP A 11 -10.46 -6.12 -24.91
CA TRP A 11 -9.60 -5.38 -23.99
C TRP A 11 -10.41 -4.49 -23.05
N ASN A 12 -11.56 -3.94 -23.49
CA ASN A 12 -12.41 -3.13 -22.64
C ASN A 12 -13.07 -3.96 -21.53
N GLY A 13 -13.56 -5.15 -21.86
CA GLY A 13 -14.09 -6.10 -20.89
C GLY A 13 -13.04 -6.54 -19.86
N ILE A 14 -11.80 -6.82 -20.33
CA ILE A 14 -10.69 -7.20 -19.46
C ILE A 14 -10.31 -6.06 -18.50
N ILE A 15 -10.12 -4.84 -19.02
CA ILE A 15 -9.77 -3.67 -18.21
C ILE A 15 -10.86 -3.38 -17.18
N ARG A 16 -12.14 -3.41 -17.56
CA ARG A 16 -13.26 -3.25 -16.62
C ARG A 16 -13.27 -4.32 -15.54
N GLY A 17 -13.01 -5.57 -15.90
CA GLY A 17 -12.91 -6.67 -14.94
C GLY A 17 -11.75 -6.50 -13.96
N MET A 18 -10.60 -6.02 -14.42
CA MET A 18 -9.45 -5.71 -13.56
C MET A 18 -9.77 -4.56 -12.59
N ILE A 19 -10.37 -3.48 -13.08
CA ILE A 19 -10.79 -2.34 -12.25
C ILE A 19 -11.80 -2.79 -11.18
N ALA A 20 -12.81 -3.58 -11.56
CA ALA A 20 -13.82 -4.05 -10.62
C ALA A 20 -13.20 -4.86 -9.47
N ARG A 21 -12.28 -5.78 -9.78
CA ARG A 21 -11.56 -6.56 -8.76
C ARG A 21 -10.66 -5.69 -7.88
N ALA A 22 -9.94 -4.74 -8.47
CA ALA A 22 -9.09 -3.82 -7.73
C ALA A 22 -9.89 -2.90 -6.79
N THR A 23 -11.07 -2.44 -7.23
CA THR A 23 -12.00 -1.65 -6.42
C THR A 23 -12.63 -2.48 -5.30
N GLU A 24 -13.05 -3.72 -5.58
CA GLU A 24 -13.66 -4.62 -4.59
C GLU A 24 -12.68 -5.02 -3.48
N SER A 25 -11.41 -5.20 -3.84
CA SER A 25 -10.33 -5.53 -2.90
C SER A 25 -9.69 -4.32 -2.24
N ALA A 26 -10.09 -3.10 -2.61
CA ALA A 26 -9.50 -1.88 -2.06
C ALA A 26 -9.78 -1.76 -0.55
N PRO A 27 -8.82 -1.27 0.25
CA PRO A 27 -9.00 -1.08 1.69
C PRO A 27 -10.25 -0.26 2.04
N THR A 28 -10.88 -0.62 3.14
CA THR A 28 -12.05 0.11 3.70
C THR A 28 -11.75 0.81 5.01
N GLU A 29 -10.59 0.54 5.61
CA GLU A 29 -10.11 1.22 6.82
C GLU A 29 -9.03 2.24 6.48
N PRO A 30 -9.02 3.43 7.12
CA PRO A 30 -7.93 4.38 7.00
C PRO A 30 -6.55 3.78 7.33
N GLY A 31 -5.55 4.19 6.57
CA GLY A 31 -4.18 3.75 6.76
C GLY A 31 -3.33 3.99 5.52
N VAL A 32 -2.04 3.69 5.67
CA VAL A 32 -1.08 3.71 4.57
C VAL A 32 -1.00 2.29 4.00
N TYR A 33 -1.06 2.17 2.67
CA TYR A 33 -1.08 0.88 1.98
C TYR A 33 -0.10 0.85 0.83
N ARG A 34 0.57 -0.29 0.63
CA ARG A 34 1.21 -0.61 -0.65
C ARG A 34 0.13 -1.11 -1.61
N MET A 35 0.15 -0.56 -2.81
CA MET A 35 -0.84 -0.82 -3.85
C MET A 35 -0.56 -2.12 -4.61
N PRO A 36 -1.56 -2.66 -5.34
CA PRO A 36 -1.41 -3.88 -6.15
C PRO A 36 -0.34 -3.85 -7.23
N CYS A 37 0.11 -2.66 -7.66
CA CYS A 37 1.26 -2.52 -8.55
C CYS A 37 2.61 -2.86 -7.88
N GLY A 38 2.66 -3.14 -6.58
CA GLY A 38 3.85 -3.56 -5.84
C GLY A 38 4.76 -2.43 -5.36
N GLU A 39 4.77 -1.29 -6.06
CA GLU A 39 5.71 -0.20 -5.78
C GLU A 39 5.06 1.06 -5.18
N CYS A 40 3.82 1.35 -5.55
CA CYS A 40 3.17 2.59 -5.11
C CYS A 40 2.65 2.47 -3.67
N VAL A 41 2.75 3.57 -2.94
CA VAL A 41 2.19 3.73 -1.59
C VAL A 41 1.10 4.78 -1.62
N VAL A 42 -0.04 4.47 -1.00
CA VAL A 42 -1.19 5.37 -0.86
C VAL A 42 -1.52 5.58 0.60
N ASP A 43 -1.80 6.82 0.98
CA ASP A 43 -2.42 7.18 2.25
C ASP A 43 -3.93 7.33 2.03
N PHE A 44 -4.70 6.46 2.70
CA PHE A 44 -6.16 6.49 2.71
C PHE A 44 -6.65 7.03 4.05
N PHE A 45 -7.43 8.10 4.02
CA PHE A 45 -8.05 8.67 5.21
C PHE A 45 -9.47 9.18 4.93
N ILE A 46 -10.21 9.36 6.03
CA ILE A 46 -11.57 9.92 6.01
C ILE A 46 -11.50 11.28 6.70
N THR A 47 -11.99 12.33 6.03
CA THR A 47 -12.02 13.68 6.59
C THR A 47 -13.05 13.79 7.71
N ALA A 48 -13.02 14.90 8.46
CA ALA A 48 -14.02 15.19 9.48
C ALA A 48 -15.47 15.24 8.93
N GLU A 49 -15.64 15.47 7.63
CA GLU A 49 -16.92 15.49 6.92
C GLU A 49 -17.38 14.08 6.48
N GLY A 50 -16.56 13.05 6.69
CA GLY A 50 -16.85 11.69 6.26
C GLY A 50 -16.44 11.37 4.82
N ASN A 51 -15.69 12.26 4.16
CA ASN A 51 -15.25 12.06 2.77
C ASN A 51 -13.97 11.22 2.73
N GLU A 52 -13.92 10.26 1.81
CA GLU A 52 -12.72 9.45 1.57
C GLU A 52 -11.71 10.19 0.69
N HIS A 53 -10.44 10.11 1.05
CA HIS A 53 -9.33 10.65 0.29
C HIS A 53 -8.20 9.65 0.16
N TRP A 54 -7.63 9.58 -1.04
CA TRP A 54 -6.56 8.66 -1.39
C TRP A 54 -5.40 9.48 -1.98
N LEU A 55 -4.28 9.57 -1.26
CA LEU A 55 -3.10 10.33 -1.67
C LEU A 55 -1.96 9.38 -1.98
N VAL A 56 -1.49 9.39 -3.23
CA VAL A 56 -0.34 8.57 -3.64
C VAL A 56 0.93 9.36 -3.38
N ALA A 57 1.89 8.76 -2.69
CA ALA A 57 3.16 9.43 -2.38
C ALA A 57 3.88 9.85 -3.67
N GLY A 58 4.23 11.13 -3.78
CA GLY A 58 4.89 11.70 -4.97
C GLY A 58 3.94 12.07 -6.12
N ASP A 59 2.63 11.98 -5.92
CA ASP A 59 1.62 12.47 -6.86
C ASP A 59 0.75 13.55 -6.19
N ASP A 60 0.74 14.76 -6.76
CA ASP A 60 -0.01 15.90 -6.21
C ASP A 60 -1.53 15.78 -6.43
N ARG A 61 -1.98 14.75 -7.17
CA ARG A 61 -3.40 14.52 -7.44
C ARG A 61 -4.05 13.78 -6.27
N SER A 62 -5.26 14.21 -5.91
CA SER A 62 -6.14 13.42 -5.07
C SER A 62 -6.90 12.39 -5.92
N TYR A 63 -6.98 11.17 -5.41
CA TYR A 63 -7.72 10.09 -6.04
C TYR A 63 -8.99 9.75 -5.26
N THR A 64 -10.00 9.29 -5.99
CA THR A 64 -11.12 8.53 -5.44
C THR A 64 -10.76 7.04 -5.40
N ARG A 65 -11.49 6.24 -4.60
CA ARG A 65 -11.34 4.76 -4.58
C ARG A 65 -11.32 4.16 -5.98
N GLU A 66 -12.22 4.59 -6.86
CA GLU A 66 -12.30 4.07 -8.22
C GLU A 66 -11.08 4.48 -9.05
N THR A 67 -10.68 5.76 -9.00
CA THR A 67 -9.53 6.24 -9.80
C THR A 67 -8.19 5.69 -9.32
N VAL A 68 -8.04 5.43 -8.02
CA VAL A 68 -6.81 4.83 -7.47
C VAL A 68 -6.69 3.38 -7.91
N ALA A 69 -7.80 2.63 -7.94
CA ALA A 69 -7.87 1.26 -8.45
C ALA A 69 -7.58 1.18 -9.96
N ILE A 70 -7.99 2.20 -10.74
CA ILE A 70 -7.71 2.29 -12.18
C ILE A 70 -6.22 2.59 -12.43
N ALA A 71 -5.69 3.61 -11.78
CA ALA A 71 -4.40 4.20 -12.14
C ALA A 71 -3.21 3.28 -11.85
N ARG A 72 -3.32 2.38 -10.86
CA ARG A 72 -2.19 1.61 -10.32
C ARG A 72 -2.61 0.18 -9.95
N HIS A 73 -3.20 -0.51 -10.93
CA HIS A 73 -3.52 -1.93 -10.84
C HIS A 73 -2.27 -2.81 -10.95
N GLY A 74 -2.35 -4.05 -10.47
CA GLY A 74 -1.32 -5.06 -10.56
C GLY A 74 -1.77 -6.34 -9.87
N ASP A 75 -0.88 -7.33 -9.80
CA ASP A 75 -1.20 -8.68 -9.31
C ASP A 75 -0.89 -8.87 -7.81
N HIS A 76 -0.29 -7.89 -7.15
CA HIS A 76 -0.01 -7.96 -5.72
C HIS A 76 -1.28 -7.66 -4.90
N PRO A 77 -1.47 -8.30 -3.73
CA PRO A 77 -2.54 -7.90 -2.82
C PRO A 77 -2.24 -6.50 -2.23
N TRP A 78 -3.30 -5.82 -1.80
CA TRP A 78 -3.15 -4.64 -0.95
C TRP A 78 -2.47 -5.03 0.36
N GLU A 79 -1.37 -4.36 0.69
CA GLU A 79 -0.63 -4.58 1.95
C GLU A 79 -0.77 -3.34 2.83
N ARG A 80 -1.35 -3.50 4.03
CA ARG A 80 -1.39 -2.42 5.01
C ARG A 80 0.01 -2.19 5.55
N LEU A 81 0.55 -1.01 5.30
CA LEU A 81 1.80 -0.57 5.89
C LEU A 81 1.52 -0.10 7.32
N TYR A 82 2.55 -0.16 8.17
CA TYR A 82 2.47 0.17 9.59
C TYR A 82 1.63 1.43 9.83
N THR A 83 0.57 1.30 10.63
CA THR A 83 -0.27 2.46 10.96
C THR A 83 0.48 3.39 11.93
N LEU A 84 0.09 4.67 11.96
CA LEU A 84 0.54 5.58 13.04
C LEU A 84 0.22 5.01 14.43
N ALA A 85 -0.86 4.23 14.57
CA ALA A 85 -1.21 3.58 15.81
C ALA A 85 -0.28 2.41 16.16
N ASP A 86 0.21 1.67 15.16
CA ASP A 86 1.20 0.61 15.35
C ASP A 86 2.57 1.21 15.68
N ALA A 87 2.97 2.28 14.98
CA ALA A 87 4.17 3.04 15.31
C ALA A 87 4.09 3.63 16.73
N ALA A 88 2.94 4.19 17.13
CA ALA A 88 2.73 4.71 18.47
C ALA A 88 2.77 3.62 19.55
N ARG A 89 2.18 2.44 19.28
CA ARG A 89 2.27 1.28 20.17
C ARG A 89 3.71 0.81 20.32
N GLU A 90 4.47 0.76 19.23
CA GLU A 90 5.87 0.35 19.26
C GLU A 90 6.75 1.37 19.99
N MET A 91 6.55 2.67 19.74
CA MET A 91 7.21 3.74 20.50
C MET A 91 6.89 3.66 22.00
N ALA A 92 5.63 3.39 22.36
CA ALA A 92 5.24 3.22 23.76
C ALA A 92 5.90 1.97 24.40
N ARG A 93 5.97 0.86 23.66
CA ARG A 93 6.66 -0.37 24.09
C ARG A 93 8.15 -0.11 24.35
N LEU A 94 8.82 0.55 23.41
CA LEU A 94 10.24 0.92 23.52
C LEU A 94 10.45 1.91 24.67
N ALA A 95 9.57 2.89 24.85
CA ALA A 95 9.65 3.83 25.96
C ALA A 95 9.53 3.14 27.33
N VAL A 96 8.65 2.15 27.46
CA VAL A 96 8.56 1.33 28.69
C VAL A 96 9.82 0.51 28.91
N ALA A 97 10.33 -0.17 27.86
CA ALA A 97 11.55 -0.98 27.94
C ALA A 97 12.78 -0.14 28.34
N ASN A 98 12.84 1.10 27.87
CA ASN A 98 13.94 2.02 28.10
C ASN A 98 13.69 3.01 29.25
N ARG A 99 12.69 2.76 30.11
CA ARG A 99 12.34 3.61 31.27
C ARG A 99 12.13 5.10 30.92
N GLY A 100 11.64 5.36 29.71
CA GLY A 100 11.40 6.71 29.20
C GLY A 100 12.64 7.43 28.67
N ASP A 101 13.79 6.75 28.53
CA ASP A 101 14.97 7.33 27.89
C ASP A 101 14.75 7.45 26.38
N ILE A 102 14.42 8.67 25.94
CA ILE A 102 14.09 8.96 24.55
C ILE A 102 15.28 8.73 23.59
N GLY A 103 16.51 8.91 24.06
CA GLY A 103 17.70 8.70 23.22
C GLY A 103 17.82 7.23 22.83
N ARG A 104 17.66 6.35 23.83
CA ARG A 104 17.72 4.91 23.63
C ARG A 104 16.51 4.36 22.88
N VAL A 105 15.32 4.94 23.06
CA VAL A 105 14.13 4.63 22.24
C VAL A 105 14.37 4.93 20.77
N LEU A 106 14.98 6.07 20.46
CA LEU A 106 15.28 6.46 19.07
C LEU A 106 16.36 5.58 18.45
N GLU A 107 17.40 5.20 19.19
CA GLU A 107 18.43 4.26 18.73
C GLU A 107 17.84 2.89 18.37
N GLU A 108 17.05 2.28 19.27
CA GLU A 108 16.41 0.98 19.01
C GLU A 108 15.39 1.04 17.86
N LEU A 109 14.72 2.19 17.67
CA LEU A 109 13.82 2.38 16.55
C LEU A 109 14.57 2.41 15.21
N VAL A 110 15.70 3.10 15.13
CA VAL A 110 16.55 3.16 13.93
C VAL A 110 17.09 1.77 13.59
N GLU A 111 17.64 1.06 14.59
CA GLU A 111 18.14 -0.32 14.39
C GLU A 111 17.02 -1.26 13.88
N SER A 112 15.81 -1.15 14.43
CA SER A 112 14.68 -1.98 13.98
C SER A 112 14.22 -1.68 12.55
N ILE A 113 14.44 -0.47 12.04
CA ILE A 113 14.11 -0.08 10.66
C ILE A 113 15.16 -0.64 9.71
N ASP A 114 16.44 -0.52 10.06
CA ASP A 114 17.57 -1.04 9.28
C ASP A 114 17.52 -2.57 9.15
N ASP A 115 17.29 -3.29 10.25
CA ASP A 115 17.16 -4.75 10.25
C ASP A 115 16.02 -5.23 9.34
N ARG A 116 14.92 -4.48 9.31
CA ARG A 116 13.75 -4.79 8.47
C ARG A 116 13.98 -4.50 6.99
N GLU A 117 14.72 -3.45 6.65
CA GLU A 117 15.15 -3.21 5.26
C GLU A 117 16.06 -4.33 4.80
N VAL A 118 16.99 -4.77 5.65
CA VAL A 118 17.86 -5.91 5.36
C VAL A 118 17.05 -7.19 5.18
N GLU A 119 16.10 -7.51 6.06
CA GLU A 119 15.24 -8.68 5.89
C GLU A 119 14.40 -8.63 4.61
N ARG A 120 13.89 -7.45 4.23
CA ARG A 120 13.15 -7.27 2.99
C ARG A 120 14.03 -7.52 1.77
N VAL A 121 15.21 -6.91 1.71
CA VAL A 121 16.18 -7.10 0.62
C VAL A 121 16.62 -8.55 0.51
N VAL A 122 16.83 -9.23 1.64
CA VAL A 122 17.17 -10.66 1.68
C VAL A 122 16.03 -11.50 1.11
N ARG A 123 14.78 -11.22 1.49
CA ARG A 123 13.61 -11.96 1.00
C ARG A 123 13.37 -11.75 -0.49
N GLU A 124 13.46 -10.51 -0.96
CA GLU A 124 13.33 -10.17 -2.39
C GLU A 124 14.43 -10.81 -3.24
N ARG A 125 15.64 -10.98 -2.69
CA ARG A 125 16.75 -11.70 -3.35
C ARG A 125 16.50 -13.21 -3.41
N ASP A 126 15.91 -13.80 -2.38
CA ASP A 126 15.69 -15.24 -2.30
C ASP A 126 14.43 -15.69 -3.08
N GLU A 127 13.59 -14.75 -3.54
CA GLU A 127 12.42 -14.97 -4.41
C GLU A 127 12.72 -14.74 -5.92
N LEU A 128 13.97 -14.41 -6.29
CA LEU A 128 14.48 -14.30 -7.66
C LEU A 128 15.31 -15.54 -8.08
#